data_AF-A0A926H1C1-F1
#
_entry.id   AF-A0A926H1C1-F1
#
_cell.length_a   1.000
_cell.length_b   1.000
_cell.length_c   1.000
_cell.angle_alpha   90.00
_cell.angle_beta   90.00
_cell.angle_gamma   90.00
#
_symmetry.space_group_name_H-M   'P 1'
#
loop_
_entity.id
_entity.type
_entity.pdbx_description
1 polymer ?
#
loop_
_entity_poly.entity_id
_entity_poly.type
_entity_poly.pdbx_seq_one_letter_code
_entity_poly.pdbx_strand_id
1 'polypeptide(L)'
;ESKAGPRSLAAMMEAMHRTLVKLWFQPEIFRKKKPGDTWVEKRDERIRVDDLGIDVRTRYDVAYRFDGIVDTLGIKAIRLSWTAGHMKIEGTRSLEGKATPVTGDGDHRGTSYFSTIDGLMLLSQSENTVDLRVPASDGSGRVIPMMWRMRSEAIRK
;
A
#
# COMPACT_ATOMS: atom_id res chain seq x y z
N GLU A 1 -32.30 0.23 2.06
CA GLU A 1 -31.32 -0.57 1.28
C GLU A 1 -29.94 0.05 1.45
N SER A 2 -29.02 -0.69 2.09
CA SER A 2 -27.66 -0.23 2.39
C SER A 2 -26.83 -0.19 1.09
N LYS A 3 -26.54 1.01 0.58
CA LYS A 3 -25.70 1.25 -0.61
C LYS A 3 -24.19 1.26 -0.30
N ALA A 4 -23.76 0.78 0.87
CA ALA A 4 -22.34 0.50 1.11
C ALA A 4 -22.00 -0.90 0.55
N GLY A 5 -22.03 -1.04 -0.77
CA GLY A 5 -21.80 -2.31 -1.46
C GLY A 5 -20.32 -2.67 -1.61
N PRO A 6 -20.02 -3.87 -2.17
CA PRO A 6 -18.66 -4.34 -2.46
C PRO A 6 -17.79 -3.37 -3.28
N ARG A 7 -18.44 -2.50 -4.07
CA ARG A 7 -17.79 -1.49 -4.91
C ARG A 7 -17.10 -0.37 -4.13
N SER A 8 -17.70 0.08 -3.03
CA SER A 8 -17.11 1.16 -2.25
C SER A 8 -15.87 0.66 -1.49
N LEU A 9 -15.92 -0.59 -1.01
CA LEU A 9 -14.78 -1.29 -0.43
C LEU A 9 -13.62 -1.43 -1.44
N ALA A 10 -13.91 -1.86 -2.68
CA ALA A 10 -12.90 -1.96 -3.74
C ALA A 10 -12.21 -0.61 -4.04
N ALA A 11 -12.97 0.50 -4.03
CA ALA A 11 -12.40 1.84 -4.24
C ALA A 11 -11.48 2.27 -3.09
N MET A 12 -11.82 1.96 -1.84
CA MET A 12 -10.92 2.18 -0.70
C MET A 12 -9.64 1.37 -0.83
N MET A 13 -9.77 0.11 -1.21
CA MET A 13 -8.64 -0.80 -1.38
C MET A 13 -7.70 -0.32 -2.49
N GLU A 14 -8.26 0.14 -3.60
CA GLU A 14 -7.49 0.71 -4.70
C GLU A 14 -6.82 2.03 -4.32
N ALA A 15 -7.47 2.90 -3.54
CA ALA A 15 -6.88 4.13 -3.04
C ALA A 15 -5.73 3.87 -2.06
N MET A 16 -5.89 2.92 -1.12
CA MET A 16 -4.83 2.49 -0.21
C MET A 16 -3.65 1.95 -1.01
N HIS A 17 -3.91 1.03 -1.93
CA HIS A 17 -2.89 0.42 -2.77
C HIS A 17 -2.13 1.45 -3.63
N ARG A 18 -2.86 2.36 -4.30
CA ARG A 18 -2.25 3.42 -5.11
C ARG A 18 -1.40 4.35 -4.27
N THR A 19 -1.75 4.62 -3.02
CA THR A 19 -0.98 5.50 -2.12
C THR A 19 0.31 4.82 -1.68
N LEU A 20 0.22 3.56 -1.24
CA LEU A 20 1.38 2.73 -0.87
C LEU A 20 2.37 2.56 -2.03
N VAL A 21 1.87 2.41 -3.26
CA VAL A 21 2.71 2.27 -4.47
C VAL A 21 3.21 3.62 -5.01
N LYS A 22 2.53 4.74 -4.73
CA LYS A 22 2.85 6.05 -5.32
C LYS A 22 4.09 6.70 -4.75
N LEU A 23 4.70 6.22 -3.67
CA LEU A 23 5.82 6.93 -3.06
C LEU A 23 7.11 6.77 -3.86
N TRP A 24 7.50 7.91 -4.43
CA TRP A 24 8.47 8.10 -5.49
C TRP A 24 9.88 7.64 -5.15
N PHE A 25 10.43 6.89 -6.10
CA PHE A 25 11.83 6.55 -6.29
C PHE A 25 12.68 7.82 -6.42
N GLN A 26 13.74 7.92 -5.62
CA GLN A 26 14.81 8.90 -5.82
C GLN A 26 16.02 8.18 -6.45
N PRO A 27 16.28 8.34 -7.76
CA PRO A 27 17.37 7.67 -8.47
C PRO A 27 18.75 7.86 -7.81
N GLU A 28 18.92 8.97 -7.09
CA GLU A 28 20.17 9.33 -6.42
C GLU A 28 20.54 8.38 -5.29
N ILE A 29 19.55 7.79 -4.60
CA ILE A 29 19.78 6.84 -3.50
C ILE A 29 20.47 5.58 -4.03
N PHE A 30 20.22 5.18 -5.28
CA PHE A 30 20.69 3.92 -5.85
C PHE A 30 22.05 3.99 -6.51
N ARG A 31 22.54 5.18 -6.88
CA ARG A 31 23.86 5.34 -7.53
C ARG A 31 25.03 4.81 -6.70
N LYS A 32 24.85 4.69 -5.37
CA LYS A 32 25.88 4.21 -4.43
C LYS A 32 25.58 2.84 -3.84
N LYS A 33 24.47 2.19 -4.20
CA LYS A 33 24.04 0.92 -3.61
C LYS A 33 24.65 -0.26 -4.37
N LYS A 34 25.05 -1.30 -3.64
CA LYS A 34 25.50 -2.58 -4.19
C LYS A 34 24.42 -3.65 -4.02
N PRO A 35 24.31 -4.62 -4.94
CA PRO A 35 23.35 -5.71 -4.79
C PRO A 35 23.44 -6.36 -3.41
N GLY A 36 22.31 -6.49 -2.72
CA GLY A 36 22.23 -6.97 -1.34
C GLY A 36 22.12 -5.86 -0.29
N ASP A 37 22.39 -4.60 -0.64
CA ASP A 37 22.22 -3.48 0.30
C ASP A 37 20.77 -3.37 0.75
N THR A 38 20.58 -3.22 2.05
CA THR A 38 19.27 -3.04 2.68
C THR A 38 19.20 -1.73 3.47
N TRP A 39 18.01 -1.14 3.55
CA TRP A 39 17.74 -0.02 4.44
C TRP A 39 16.28 -0.05 4.87
N VAL A 40 15.98 0.64 5.98
CA VAL A 40 14.62 0.71 6.54
C VAL A 40 14.18 2.16 6.56
N GLU A 41 12.94 2.40 6.15
CA GLU A 41 12.32 3.72 6.21
C GLU A 41 11.03 3.64 7.01
N LYS A 42 10.85 4.60 7.92
CA LYS A 42 9.59 4.76 8.65
C LYS A 42 8.62 5.53 7.77
N ARG A 43 7.47 4.94 7.48
CA ARG A 43 6.43 5.54 6.66
C ARG A 43 5.19 5.79 7.49
N ASP A 44 4.55 6.90 7.17
CA ASP A 44 3.31 7.34 7.79
C ASP A 44 2.44 7.96 6.70
N GLU A 45 1.41 7.22 6.30
CA GLU A 45 0.55 7.55 5.19
C GLU A 45 -0.86 7.80 5.66
N ARG A 46 -1.48 8.88 5.18
CA ARG A 46 -2.89 9.15 5.39
C ARG A 46 -3.67 8.77 4.14
N ILE A 47 -4.70 7.96 4.32
CA ILE A 47 -5.60 7.52 3.25
C ILE A 47 -6.99 8.00 3.62
N ARG A 48 -7.53 8.87 2.76
CA ARG A 48 -8.86 9.45 2.91
C ARG A 48 -9.73 9.01 1.74
N VAL A 49 -10.90 8.45 2.06
CA VAL A 49 -11.90 8.03 1.10
C VAL A 49 -13.20 8.74 1.43
N ASP A 50 -13.38 9.91 0.84
CA ASP A 50 -14.48 10.83 1.14
C ASP A 50 -15.86 10.18 0.95
N ASP A 51 -16.03 9.40 -0.12
CA ASP A 51 -17.28 8.70 -0.44
C ASP A 51 -17.72 7.69 0.64
N LEU A 52 -16.78 7.25 1.48
CA LEU A 52 -17.01 6.33 2.58
C LEU A 52 -16.94 6.98 3.96
N GLY A 53 -16.60 8.28 4.01
CA GLY A 53 -16.30 8.99 5.26
C GLY A 53 -15.13 8.37 6.02
N ILE A 54 -14.19 7.70 5.34
CA ILE A 54 -13.06 7.01 5.97
C ILE A 54 -11.83 7.91 5.91
N ASP A 55 -11.18 8.05 7.06
CA ASP A 55 -9.91 8.74 7.22
C ASP A 55 -9.01 7.90 8.11
N VAL A 56 -8.04 7.24 7.50
CA VAL A 56 -7.12 6.30 8.17
C VAL A 56 -5.68 6.73 7.98
N ARG A 57 -4.88 6.46 9.00
CA ARG A 57 -3.45 6.65 9.04
C ARG A 57 -2.79 5.28 9.15
N THR A 58 -1.91 4.98 8.21
CA THR A 58 -1.16 3.73 8.14
C THR A 58 0.28 4.01 8.47
N ARG A 59 0.80 3.39 9.54
CA ARG A 59 2.18 3.53 9.99
C ARG A 59 2.89 2.21 9.88
N TYR A 60 4.10 2.21 9.31
CA TYR A 60 4.86 1.00 9.09
C TYR A 60 6.33 1.30 8.78
N ASP A 61 7.18 0.34 9.13
CA ASP A 61 8.59 0.35 8.74
C ASP A 61 8.72 -0.47 7.45
N VAL A 62 9.26 0.14 6.40
CA VAL A 62 9.53 -0.53 5.12
C VAL A 62 10.99 -0.90 5.06
N ALA A 63 11.27 -2.20 5.04
CA ALA A 63 12.59 -2.70 4.71
C ALA A 63 12.71 -2.85 3.20
N TYR A 64 13.67 -2.15 2.60
CA TYR A 64 14.02 -2.26 1.20
C TYR A 64 15.30 -3.07 1.04
N ARG A 65 15.40 -3.75 -0.11
CA ARG A 65 16.60 -4.42 -0.59
C ARG A 65 16.84 -4.06 -2.05
N PHE A 66 18.06 -3.58 -2.35
CA PHE A 66 18.50 -3.42 -3.72
C PHE A 66 18.98 -4.77 -4.24
N ASP A 67 18.26 -5.35 -5.19
CA ASP A 67 18.59 -6.67 -5.73
C ASP A 67 19.63 -6.61 -6.84
N GLY A 68 19.84 -5.43 -7.42
CA GLY A 68 20.77 -5.19 -8.51
C GLY A 68 20.08 -4.76 -9.80
N ILE A 69 20.83 -4.81 -10.89
CA ILE A 69 20.33 -4.57 -12.24
C ILE A 69 20.01 -5.91 -12.87
N VAL A 70 18.77 -6.08 -13.32
CA VAL A 70 18.27 -7.25 -14.03
C VAL A 70 18.05 -6.91 -15.49
N ASP A 71 18.20 -7.89 -16.37
CA ASP A 71 17.78 -7.78 -17.77
C ASP A 71 16.38 -8.38 -17.88
N THR A 72 15.42 -7.61 -18.39
CA THR A 72 14.05 -8.08 -18.56
C THR A 72 13.51 -7.57 -19.89
N LEU A 73 13.19 -8.50 -20.79
CA LEU A 73 12.67 -8.21 -22.13
C LEU A 73 13.57 -7.26 -22.95
N GLY A 74 14.90 -7.36 -22.79
CA GLY A 74 15.88 -6.55 -23.51
C GLY A 74 16.10 -5.17 -22.92
N ILE A 75 15.51 -4.87 -21.76
CA ILE A 75 15.70 -3.61 -21.03
C ILE A 75 16.41 -3.92 -19.72
N LYS A 76 17.50 -3.20 -19.45
CA LYS A 76 18.17 -3.23 -18.15
C LYS A 76 17.37 -2.40 -17.15
N ALA A 77 16.98 -3.04 -16.05
CA ALA A 77 16.18 -2.43 -15.00
C ALA A 77 16.82 -2.63 -13.62
N ILE A 78 16.79 -1.60 -12.79
CA ILE A 78 17.04 -1.70 -11.35
C ILE A 78 15.87 -2.44 -10.71
N ARG A 79 16.16 -3.54 -10.01
CA ARG A 79 15.17 -4.27 -9.23
C ARG A 79 15.30 -3.94 -7.74
N LEU A 80 14.19 -3.54 -7.14
CA LEU A 80 14.05 -3.33 -5.70
C LEU A 80 13.00 -4.27 -5.16
N SER A 81 13.30 -4.92 -4.05
CA SER A 81 12.33 -5.65 -3.26
C SER A 81 12.08 -4.92 -1.96
N TRP A 82 10.85 -4.94 -1.46
CA TRP A 82 10.52 -4.38 -0.15
C TRP A 82 9.54 -5.25 0.61
N THR A 83 9.61 -5.12 1.93
CA THR A 83 8.71 -5.74 2.88
C THR A 83 8.40 -4.74 3.99
N ALA A 84 7.12 -4.52 4.22
CA ALA A 84 6.58 -3.87 5.39
C ALA A 84 5.83 -4.92 6.20
N GLY A 85 6.54 -5.55 7.14
CA GLY A 85 5.92 -6.41 8.14
C GLY A 85 5.38 -5.53 9.27
N HIS A 86 4.17 -5.80 9.74
CA HIS A 86 3.54 -5.08 10.86
C HIS A 86 3.11 -3.64 10.53
N MET A 87 2.34 -3.48 9.45
CA MET A 87 1.61 -2.24 9.22
C MET A 87 0.51 -2.09 10.27
N LYS A 88 0.41 -0.90 10.86
CA LYS A 88 -0.67 -0.52 11.77
C LYS A 88 -1.55 0.54 11.13
N ILE A 89 -2.85 0.28 11.07
CA ILE A 89 -3.86 1.16 10.48
C ILE A 89 -4.76 1.67 11.60
N GLU A 90 -4.85 2.97 11.76
CA GLU A 90 -5.70 3.62 12.76
C GLU A 90 -6.41 4.81 12.14
N GLY A 91 -7.70 4.96 12.42
CA GLY A 91 -8.47 6.07 11.88
C GLY A 91 -9.90 6.08 12.34
N THR A 92 -10.72 6.79 11.57
CA THR A 92 -12.15 6.89 11.82
C THR A 92 -12.96 6.72 10.55
N ARG A 93 -14.18 6.22 10.72
CA ARG A 93 -15.23 6.22 9.71
C ARG A 93 -16.38 7.07 10.22
N SER A 94 -16.77 8.08 9.46
CA SER A 94 -17.95 8.89 9.73
C SER A 94 -19.19 8.20 9.17
N LEU A 95 -20.12 7.83 10.03
CA LEU A 95 -21.42 7.26 9.68
C LEU A 95 -22.51 8.10 10.33
N GLU A 96 -23.42 8.64 9.52
CA GLU A 96 -24.56 9.43 10.02
C GLU A 96 -24.15 10.57 10.98
N GLY A 97 -22.99 11.20 10.72
CA GLY A 97 -22.44 12.27 11.54
C GLY A 97 -21.68 11.82 12.80
N LYS A 98 -21.54 10.51 13.03
CA LYS A 98 -20.75 9.94 14.15
C LYS A 98 -19.42 9.37 13.67
N ALA A 99 -18.33 9.82 14.28
CA ALA A 99 -17.01 9.25 14.04
C ALA A 99 -16.84 7.96 14.84
N THR A 100 -16.61 6.85 14.14
CA THR A 100 -16.39 5.53 14.74
C THR A 100 -14.98 5.06 14.45
N PRO A 101 -14.22 4.53 15.43
CA PRO A 101 -12.83 4.12 15.21
C PRO A 101 -12.74 2.96 14.23
N VAL A 102 -11.72 3.01 13.38
CA VAL A 102 -11.29 1.93 12.50
C VAL A 102 -9.87 1.58 12.89
N THR A 103 -9.63 0.29 13.13
CA THR A 103 -8.28 -0.23 13.38
C THR A 103 -8.02 -1.41 12.47
N GLY A 104 -6.76 -1.65 12.17
CA GLY A 104 -6.36 -2.83 11.43
C GLY A 104 -4.86 -2.99 11.44
N ASP A 105 -4.43 -4.17 11.03
CA ASP A 105 -3.04 -4.51 10.87
C ASP A 105 -2.84 -5.16 9.51
N GLY A 106 -1.62 -5.16 9.00
CA GLY A 106 -1.36 -5.83 7.74
C GLY A 106 0.11 -5.97 7.42
N ASP A 107 0.37 -6.67 6.33
CA ASP A 107 1.68 -6.85 5.75
C ASP A 107 1.63 -6.46 4.27
N HIS A 108 2.69 -5.81 3.82
CA HIS A 108 2.86 -5.46 2.43
C HIS A 108 4.23 -5.89 1.95
N ARG A 109 4.30 -6.50 0.77
CA ARG A 109 5.57 -6.84 0.11
C ARG A 109 5.46 -6.61 -1.38
N GLY A 110 6.58 -6.36 -2.02
CA GLY A 110 6.58 -6.19 -3.45
C GLY A 110 7.97 -6.09 -4.06
N THR A 111 7.95 -5.99 -5.38
CA THR A 111 9.13 -5.81 -6.22
C THR A 111 8.82 -4.78 -7.29
N SER A 112 9.73 -3.82 -7.48
CA SER A 112 9.61 -2.75 -8.48
C SER A 112 10.84 -2.80 -9.37
N TYR A 113 10.60 -2.48 -10.63
CA TYR A 113 11.57 -2.40 -11.69
C TYR A 113 11.62 -0.96 -12.18
N PHE A 114 12.80 -0.37 -12.17
CA PHE A 114 13.06 0.98 -12.64
C PHE A 114 14.03 0.96 -13.80
N SER A 115 13.81 1.78 -14.81
CA SER A 115 14.74 1.96 -15.92
C SER A 115 16.09 2.45 -15.41
N THR A 116 17.19 1.86 -15.89
CA THR A 116 18.54 2.30 -15.55
C THR A 116 18.93 3.63 -16.22
N ILE A 117 18.15 4.08 -17.22
CA ILE A 117 18.48 5.24 -18.05
C ILE A 117 17.96 6.53 -17.38
N ASP A 118 16.67 6.54 -17.06
CA ASP A 118 15.93 7.72 -16.58
C ASP A 118 15.37 7.53 -15.15
N GLY A 119 15.53 6.34 -14.57
CA GLY A 119 15.02 6.03 -13.23
C GLY A 119 13.50 5.88 -13.16
N LEU A 120 12.80 5.82 -14.30
CA LEU A 120 11.35 5.73 -14.32
C LEU A 120 10.88 4.32 -13.95
N MET A 121 9.79 4.23 -13.18
CA MET A 121 9.17 2.95 -12.84
C MET A 121 8.61 2.30 -14.11
N LEU A 122 9.11 1.11 -14.43
CA LEU A 122 8.67 0.29 -15.55
C LEU A 122 7.51 -0.60 -15.10
N LEU A 123 7.72 -1.27 -13.97
CA LEU A 123 6.79 -2.24 -13.43
C LEU A 123 6.87 -2.26 -11.90
N SER A 124 5.73 -2.45 -11.25
CA SER A 124 5.67 -2.74 -9.82
C SER A 124 4.70 -3.88 -9.57
N GLN A 125 5.14 -4.88 -8.84
CA GLN A 125 4.33 -6.00 -8.39
C GLN A 125 4.28 -5.97 -6.88
N SER A 126 3.11 -6.19 -6.30
CA SER A 126 3.00 -6.26 -4.85
C SER A 126 1.89 -7.18 -4.39
N GLU A 127 2.06 -7.65 -3.16
CA GLU A 127 1.10 -8.43 -2.41
C GLU A 127 0.82 -7.73 -1.09
N ASN A 128 -0.46 -7.59 -0.76
CA ASN A 128 -0.94 -6.96 0.46
C ASN A 128 -1.80 -7.96 1.20
N THR A 129 -1.59 -8.09 2.50
CA THR A 129 -2.54 -8.73 3.41
C THR A 129 -2.94 -7.72 4.47
N VAL A 130 -4.22 -7.41 4.60
CA VAL A 130 -4.70 -6.47 5.63
C VAL A 130 -5.87 -7.09 6.36
N ASP A 131 -5.84 -7.05 7.69
CA ASP A 131 -6.96 -7.32 8.56
C ASP A 131 -7.49 -6.00 9.12
N LEU A 132 -8.66 -5.57 8.64
CA LEU A 132 -9.30 -4.33 9.04
C LEU A 132 -10.55 -4.63 9.86
N ARG A 133 -10.67 -3.99 11.01
CA ARG A 133 -11.85 -4.05 11.88
C ARG A 133 -12.71 -2.83 11.61
N VAL A 134 -13.82 -3.04 10.89
CA VAL A 134 -14.71 -1.95 10.46
C VAL A 134 -16.05 -2.06 11.19
N PRO A 135 -16.57 -0.96 11.75
CA PRO A 135 -17.91 -0.96 12.33
C PRO A 135 -18.98 -1.17 11.26
N ALA A 136 -19.94 -2.05 11.58
CA ALA A 136 -21.12 -2.32 10.76
C ALA A 136 -21.97 -1.04 10.62
N SER A 137 -22.52 -0.84 9.43
CA SER A 137 -23.30 0.35 9.09
C SER A 137 -24.74 0.32 9.61
N ASP A 138 -25.13 -0.72 10.36
CA ASP A 138 -26.49 -0.96 10.87
C ASP A 138 -26.73 -0.35 12.26
N GLY A 139 -25.78 0.43 12.79
CA GLY A 139 -25.90 1.05 14.11
C GLY A 139 -25.82 0.06 15.28
N SER A 140 -25.57 -1.22 15.03
CA SER A 140 -25.59 -2.27 16.04
C SER A 140 -24.34 -2.32 16.92
N GLY A 141 -23.35 -1.44 16.67
CA GLY A 141 -22.04 -1.45 17.32
C GLY A 141 -21.17 -2.67 16.97
N ARG A 142 -21.61 -3.53 16.04
CA ARG A 142 -20.89 -4.73 15.63
C ARG A 142 -19.64 -4.35 14.84
N VAL A 143 -18.52 -4.98 15.15
CA VAL A 143 -17.27 -4.85 14.39
C VAL A 143 -17.16 -6.04 13.44
N ILE A 144 -16.92 -5.78 12.16
CA ILE A 144 -16.71 -6.79 11.13
C ILE A 144 -15.21 -6.90 10.90
N PRO A 145 -14.56 -8.02 11.28
CA PRO A 145 -13.18 -8.27 10.88
C PRO A 145 -13.17 -8.58 9.38
N MET A 146 -12.26 -7.93 8.65
CA MET A 146 -12.13 -8.08 7.21
C MET A 146 -10.69 -8.42 6.87
N MET A 147 -10.46 -9.69 6.53
CA MET A 147 -9.18 -10.10 5.96
C MET A 147 -9.21 -9.91 4.46
N TRP A 148 -8.20 -9.21 3.95
CA TRP A 148 -8.04 -8.93 2.54
C TRP A 148 -6.66 -9.36 2.07
N ARG A 149 -6.60 -10.01 0.90
CA ARG A 149 -5.37 -10.28 0.16
C ARG A 149 -5.50 -9.73 -1.26
N MET A 150 -4.57 -8.89 -1.69
CA MET A 150 -4.50 -8.42 -3.09
C MET A 150 -3.10 -8.61 -3.64
N ARG A 151 -3.07 -9.12 -4.87
CA ARG A 151 -1.90 -9.02 -5.75
C ARG A 151 -2.19 -7.97 -6.79
N SER A 152 -1.23 -7.09 -7.00
CA SER A 152 -1.35 -5.99 -7.94
C SER A 152 -0.13 -5.92 -8.83
N GLU A 153 -0.37 -5.54 -10.06
CA GLU A 153 0.65 -5.24 -11.05
C GLU A 153 0.37 -3.86 -11.64
N ALA A 154 1.29 -2.92 -11.44
CA ALA A 154 1.25 -1.60 -12.02
C ALA A 154 2.34 -1.52 -13.09
N ILE A 155 1.91 -1.47 -14.36
CA ILE A 155 2.78 -1.21 -15.51
C ILE A 155 2.53 0.24 -15.93
N ARG A 156 3.60 1.00 -16.16
CA ARG A 156 3.46 2.31 -16.79
C ARG A 156 3.10 2.11 -18.26
N LYS A 157 1.91 2.59 -18.67
CA LYS A 157 1.51 2.73 -20.08
C LYS A 157 2.21 3.92 -20.73
#